data_AF-A0A8X6NTL5-F1
#
_entry.id   AF-A0A8X6NTL5-F1
#
_cell.length_a   1.000
_cell.length_b   1.000
_cell.length_c   1.000
_cell.angle_alpha   90.00
_cell.angle_beta   90.00
_cell.angle_gamma   90.00
#
_symmetry.space_group_name_H-M   'P 1'
#
loop_
_entity.id
_entity.type
_entity.pdbx_description
1 polymer ?
#
loop_
_entity_poly.entity_id
_entity_poly.type
_entity_poly.pdbx_seq_one_letter_code
_entity_poly.pdbx_strand_id
1 'polypeptide(L)'
;MMENSPKYSEASYIPVSINREPDFRRNRTYKNNSRTFLGRCCDVEDSDAIWKRNTSPYTHGIIGLHEEMVDFYEVMRPKEQETELRLKVIEHITWVVHSLWPLAQVSLY
;
A
#
# COMPACT_ATOMS: atom_id res chain seq x y z
N MET A 1 17.34 -16.48 31.96
CA MET A 1 17.43 -15.02 31.75
C MET A 1 16.13 -14.63 31.07
N MET A 2 15.26 -13.90 31.77
CA MET A 2 13.97 -13.46 31.22
C MET A 2 14.21 -12.23 30.36
N GLU A 3 13.84 -12.35 29.09
CA GLU A 3 13.91 -11.29 28.09
C GLU A 3 12.86 -10.23 28.43
N ASN A 4 13.32 -9.03 28.78
CA ASN A 4 12.42 -7.91 29.05
C ASN A 4 11.84 -7.43 27.72
N SER A 5 10.60 -7.84 27.42
CA SER A 5 9.87 -7.31 26.27
C SER A 5 9.78 -5.78 26.38
N PRO A 6 10.06 -5.03 25.30
CA PRO A 6 9.95 -3.58 25.30
C PRO A 6 8.53 -3.15 25.69
N LYS A 7 8.43 -2.28 26.70
CA LYS A 7 7.16 -1.74 27.19
C LYS A 7 6.69 -0.64 26.25
N TYR A 8 5.89 -0.99 25.25
CA TYR A 8 5.15 0.00 24.46
C TYR A 8 4.04 0.60 25.34
N SER A 9 3.91 1.93 25.36
CA SER A 9 2.81 2.61 26.04
C SER A 9 1.63 2.72 25.08
N GLU A 10 0.40 2.68 25.59
CA GLU A 10 -0.83 2.87 24.80
C GLU A 10 -0.80 4.18 23.99
N ALA A 11 -0.06 5.20 24.45
CA ALA A 11 0.10 6.48 23.78
C ALA A 11 0.99 6.44 22.52
N SER A 12 1.80 5.38 22.31
CA SER A 12 2.59 5.20 21.08
C SER A 12 1.87 4.33 20.03
N TYR A 13 0.66 3.86 20.33
CA TYR A 13 -0.15 3.10 19.39
C TYR A 13 -0.77 4.04 18.35
N ILE A 14 -0.44 3.82 17.07
CA ILE A 14 -1.11 4.48 15.94
C ILE A 14 -2.33 3.63 15.59
N PRO A 15 -3.57 4.09 15.84
CA PRO A 15 -4.76 3.30 15.55
C PRO A 15 -4.99 3.16 14.05
N VAL A 16 -4.98 1.92 13.55
CA VAL A 16 -5.47 1.60 12.20
C VAL A 16 -6.99 1.51 12.27
N SER A 17 -7.69 2.52 11.75
CA SER A 17 -9.15 2.48 11.59
C SER A 17 -9.54 1.53 10.46
N ILE A 18 -9.68 0.24 10.79
CA ILE A 18 -10.24 -0.75 9.87
C ILE A 18 -11.76 -0.54 9.82
N ASN A 19 -12.24 0.21 8.82
CA ASN A 19 -13.66 0.22 8.47
C ASN A 19 -14.04 -1.16 7.89
N ARG A 20 -14.45 -2.10 8.75
CA ARG A 20 -15.02 -3.39 8.32
C ARG A 20 -16.52 -3.20 8.11
N GLU A 21 -16.97 -3.11 6.85
CA GLU A 21 -18.36 -3.41 6.51
C GLU A 21 -18.60 -4.93 6.49
N PRO A 22 -19.81 -5.42 6.79
CA PRO A 22 -20.09 -6.85 6.94
C PRO A 22 -20.30 -7.56 5.59
N ASP A 23 -19.50 -8.60 5.34
CA ASP A 23 -19.59 -9.47 4.15
C ASP A 23 -20.93 -10.25 4.09
N PHE A 24 -21.77 -9.93 3.11
CA PHE A 24 -22.92 -10.77 2.74
C PHE A 24 -22.46 -11.96 1.88
N ARG A 25 -22.49 -13.18 2.45
CA ARG A 25 -22.21 -14.45 1.76
C ARG A 25 -23.01 -14.60 0.46
N ARG A 26 -22.34 -14.97 -0.65
CA ARG A 26 -23.00 -15.53 -1.85
C ARG A 26 -22.44 -16.91 -2.19
N ASN A 27 -23.33 -17.91 -2.16
CA ASN A 27 -23.03 -19.28 -2.61
C ASN A 27 -22.84 -19.29 -4.13
N ARG A 28 -21.73 -19.88 -4.61
CA ARG A 28 -21.42 -19.98 -6.05
C ARG A 28 -21.62 -21.42 -6.53
N THR A 29 -22.63 -21.66 -7.35
CA THR A 29 -22.78 -22.90 -8.12
C THR A 29 -21.97 -22.76 -9.41
N TYR A 30 -20.92 -23.56 -9.59
CA TYR A 30 -20.05 -23.51 -10.76
C TYR A 30 -20.66 -24.32 -11.92
N LYS A 31 -20.98 -23.63 -13.03
CA LYS A 31 -21.20 -24.27 -14.33
C LYS A 31 -19.97 -24.01 -15.20
N ASN A 32 -19.28 -25.09 -15.56
CA ASN A 32 -18.12 -25.09 -16.44
C ASN A 32 -18.59 -24.90 -17.88
N ASN A 33 -18.00 -23.94 -18.61
CA ASN A 33 -17.98 -24.05 -20.06
C ASN A 33 -16.73 -23.40 -20.68
N SER A 34 -16.02 -24.23 -21.44
CA SER A 34 -14.72 -24.01 -22.04
C SER A 34 -14.82 -23.10 -23.27
N ARG A 35 -14.24 -21.90 -23.25
CA ARG A 35 -14.01 -21.09 -24.46
C ARG A 35 -12.68 -20.32 -24.41
N THR A 36 -11.74 -20.80 -25.22
CA THR A 36 -10.68 -20.09 -25.97
C THR A 36 -9.77 -19.08 -25.25
N PHE A 37 -8.48 -19.40 -25.25
CA PHE A 37 -7.29 -18.76 -24.67
C PHE A 37 -6.96 -17.31 -25.13
N LEU A 38 -7.88 -16.57 -25.76
CA LEU A 38 -7.58 -15.24 -26.34
C LEU A 38 -8.83 -14.34 -26.47
N GLY A 39 -9.73 -14.35 -25.49
CA GLY A 39 -11.04 -13.70 -25.66
C GLY A 39 -11.71 -13.14 -24.41
N ARG A 40 -10.98 -12.86 -23.32
CA ARG A 40 -11.56 -12.17 -22.16
C ARG A 40 -10.50 -11.48 -21.30
N CYS A 41 -9.90 -10.40 -21.81
CA CYS A 41 -9.08 -9.50 -20.99
C CYS A 41 -9.79 -8.17 -20.66
N CYS A 42 -11.02 -7.95 -21.14
CA CYS A 42 -11.62 -6.61 -21.11
C CYS A 42 -12.89 -6.47 -20.27
N ASP A 43 -13.35 -7.52 -19.58
CA ASP A 43 -14.55 -7.44 -18.73
C ASP A 43 -14.23 -7.72 -17.25
N VAL A 44 -13.13 -7.15 -16.75
CA VAL A 44 -13.00 -6.90 -15.31
C VAL A 44 -13.46 -5.46 -15.15
N GLU A 45 -14.59 -5.27 -14.50
CA GLU A 45 -15.05 -3.94 -14.17
C GLU A 45 -13.91 -3.18 -13.49
N ASP A 46 -13.54 -2.11 -14.18
CA ASP A 46 -12.71 -1.01 -13.73
C ASP A 46 -12.95 -0.69 -12.25
N SER A 47 -11.92 -0.89 -11.43
CA SER A 47 -11.39 0.11 -10.48
C SER A 47 -10.97 -0.47 -9.13
N ASP A 48 -9.87 -1.23 -9.11
CA ASP A 48 -9.17 -1.58 -7.85
C ASP A 48 -7.84 -0.83 -7.68
N ALA A 49 -7.36 -0.15 -8.73
CA ALA A 49 -6.11 0.60 -8.66
C ALA A 49 -6.36 1.98 -8.07
N ILE A 50 -5.78 2.25 -6.89
CA ILE A 50 -5.95 3.51 -6.13
C ILE A 50 -5.60 4.75 -6.98
N TRP A 51 -4.70 4.62 -7.95
CA TRP A 51 -4.29 5.73 -8.82
C TRP A 51 -5.23 5.98 -10.01
N LYS A 52 -6.15 5.05 -10.32
CA LYS A 52 -7.03 5.19 -11.47
C LYS A 52 -8.17 6.16 -11.17
N ARG A 53 -8.37 7.13 -12.07
CA ARG A 53 -9.50 8.07 -11.95
C ARG A 53 -10.81 7.41 -12.38
N ASN A 54 -11.80 7.39 -11.50
CA ASN A 54 -13.14 6.84 -11.78
C ASN A 54 -13.99 7.70 -12.74
N THR A 55 -13.52 8.90 -13.07
CA THR A 55 -14.33 9.93 -13.72
C THR A 55 -14.23 9.91 -15.25
N SER A 56 -13.13 9.39 -15.82
CA SER A 56 -12.95 9.29 -17.27
C SER A 56 -12.01 8.13 -17.64
N PRO A 57 -12.32 7.36 -18.69
CA PRO A 57 -11.40 6.35 -19.21
C PRO A 57 -10.18 7.01 -19.85
N TYR A 58 -9.02 6.37 -19.71
CA TYR A 58 -7.80 6.77 -20.40
C TYR A 58 -7.93 6.66 -21.92
N THR A 59 -7.12 7.43 -22.65
CA THR A 59 -6.99 7.34 -24.10
C THR A 59 -6.53 5.94 -24.52
N HIS A 60 -6.71 5.53 -25.78
CA HIS A 60 -6.23 4.22 -26.22
C HIS A 60 -4.72 4.24 -26.55
N GLY A 61 -4.04 3.11 -26.34
CA GLY A 61 -2.65 2.91 -26.72
C GLY A 61 -1.65 3.63 -25.81
N ILE A 62 -0.49 3.99 -26.36
CA ILE A 62 0.64 4.55 -25.60
C ILE A 62 0.28 5.87 -24.90
N ILE A 63 -0.62 6.66 -25.48
CA ILE A 63 -1.06 7.93 -24.90
C ILE A 63 -1.83 7.69 -23.60
N GLY A 64 -2.76 6.73 -23.59
CA GLY A 64 -3.47 6.35 -22.36
C GLY A 64 -2.57 5.76 -21.30
N LEU A 65 -1.56 4.98 -21.71
CA LEU A 65 -0.56 4.48 -20.78
C LEU A 65 0.19 5.63 -20.10
N HIS A 66 0.59 6.67 -20.85
CA HIS A 66 1.24 7.82 -20.26
C HIS A 66 0.32 8.57 -19.27
N GLU A 67 -0.96 8.71 -19.60
CA GLU A 67 -1.95 9.29 -18.67
C GLU A 67 -2.05 8.47 -17.37
N GLU A 68 -2.08 7.14 -17.48
CA GLU A 68 -2.08 6.25 -16.31
C GLU A 68 -0.78 6.35 -15.50
N MET A 69 0.38 6.43 -16.15
CA MET A 69 1.68 6.58 -15.47
C MET A 69 1.79 7.90 -14.71
N VAL A 70 1.23 8.99 -15.25
CA VAL A 70 1.19 10.29 -14.57
C VAL A 70 0.30 10.21 -13.32
N ASP A 71 -0.89 9.63 -13.44
CA ASP A 71 -1.79 9.46 -12.29
C ASP A 71 -1.18 8.55 -11.22
N PHE A 72 -0.53 7.46 -11.64
CA PHE A 72 0.23 6.59 -10.76
C PHE A 72 1.31 7.36 -10.00
N TYR A 73 2.10 8.17 -10.72
CA TYR A 73 3.16 8.96 -10.11
C TYR A 73 2.62 9.96 -9.08
N GLU A 74 1.55 10.69 -9.40
CA GLU A 74 0.98 11.69 -8.52
C GLU A 74 0.40 11.09 -7.23
N VAL A 75 -0.15 9.87 -7.30
CA VAL A 75 -0.68 9.16 -6.14
C VAL A 75 0.40 8.50 -5.30
N MET A 76 1.42 7.92 -5.94
CA MET A 76 2.47 7.14 -5.26
C MET A 76 3.67 7.95 -4.80
N ARG A 77 3.84 9.18 -5.30
CA ARG A 77 4.95 10.02 -4.84
C ARG A 77 4.85 10.24 -3.34
N PRO A 78 5.97 10.19 -2.61
CA PRO A 78 5.97 10.46 -1.18
C PRO A 78 5.41 11.85 -0.90
N LYS A 79 4.46 11.94 0.03
CA LYS A 79 3.98 13.22 0.54
C LYS A 79 4.94 13.75 1.61
N GLU A 80 4.86 15.05 1.85
CA GLU A 80 5.65 15.71 2.89
C GLU A 80 5.39 15.09 4.27
N GLN A 81 4.11 14.89 4.62
CA GLN A 81 3.73 14.28 5.91
C GLN A 81 4.24 12.85 6.04
N GLU A 82 4.17 12.06 4.97
CA GLU A 82 4.68 10.68 4.96
C GLU A 82 6.20 10.66 5.13
N THR A 83 6.89 11.61 4.52
CA THR A 83 8.35 11.76 4.66
C THR A 83 8.73 12.15 6.08
N GLU A 84 7.99 13.07 6.71
CA GLU A 84 8.21 13.46 8.11
C GLU A 84 8.03 12.27 9.07
N LEU A 85 6.96 11.49 8.88
CA LEU A 85 6.72 10.28 9.67
C LEU A 85 7.85 9.26 9.48
N ARG A 86 8.31 9.07 8.25
CA ARG A 86 9.44 8.20 7.95
C ARG A 86 10.69 8.64 8.72
N LEU A 87 11.00 9.94 8.72
CA LEU A 87 12.15 10.48 9.45
C LEU A 87 12.05 10.25 10.97
N LYS A 88 10.86 10.44 11.58
CA LYS A 88 10.63 10.16 13.01
C LYS A 88 10.88 8.69 13.35
N VAL A 89 10.43 7.77 12.49
CA VAL A 89 10.68 6.34 12.68
C VAL A 89 12.18 6.03 12.59
N ILE A 90 12.88 6.65 11.64
CA ILE A 90 14.33 6.47 11.47
C ILE A 90 15.09 7.01 12.68
N GLU A 91 14.74 8.18 13.18
CA GLU A 91 15.35 8.77 14.38
C GLU A 91 15.22 7.82 15.57
N HIS A 92 14.02 7.28 15.79
CA HIS A 92 13.79 6.34 16.88
C HIS A 92 14.58 5.04 16.72
N ILE A 93 14.62 4.47 15.51
CA ILE A 93 15.43 3.27 15.23
C ILE A 93 16.91 3.57 15.45
N THR A 94 17.39 4.71 14.98
CA THR A 94 18.78 5.15 15.13
C THR A 94 19.15 5.25 16.61
N TRP A 95 18.26 5.82 17.42
CA TRP A 95 18.43 5.87 18.87
C TRP A 95 18.52 4.47 19.52
N VAL A 96 17.62 3.55 19.16
CA VAL A 96 17.66 2.16 19.68
C VAL A 96 18.96 1.47 19.27
N VAL A 97 19.37 1.59 18.01
CA VAL A 97 20.60 0.97 17.50
C VAL A 97 21.82 1.49 18.25
N HIS A 98 21.94 2.81 18.45
CA HIS A 98 23.06 3.38 19.19
C HIS A 98 23.07 3.01 20.67
N SER A 99 21.90 2.74 21.27
CA SER A 99 21.83 2.26 22.66
C SER A 99 22.47 0.87 22.84
N LEU A 100 22.48 0.05 21.80
CA LEU A 100 23.08 -1.29 21.80
C LEU A 100 24.52 -1.28 21.27
N TRP A 101 24.75 -0.54 20.17
CA TRP A 101 26.04 -0.45 19.50
C TRP A 101 26.38 1.00 19.18
N PRO A 102 27.09 1.71 20.07
CA PRO A 102 27.40 3.13 19.90
C PRO A 102 28.19 3.46 18.63
N LEU A 103 28.96 2.50 18.11
CA LEU A 103 29.81 2.66 16.91
C LEU A 103 29.08 2.31 15.60
N ALA A 104 27.82 1.88 15.64
CA ALA A 104 27.05 1.56 14.44
C ALA A 104 26.67 2.83 13.66
N GLN A 105 26.61 2.75 12.32
CA GLN A 105 26.18 3.85 11.45
C GLN A 105 24.88 3.47 10.75
N VAL A 106 23.89 4.36 10.80
CA VAL A 106 22.61 4.22 10.08
C VAL A 106 22.61 5.18 8.89
N SER A 107 22.18 4.72 7.72
CA SER A 107 22.15 5.52 6.49
C SER A 107 20.90 5.23 5.67
N LEU A 108 20.38 6.27 5.03
CA LEU A 108 19.24 6.21 4.11
C LEU A 108 19.77 6.24 2.68
N TYR A 109 19.29 5.32 1.85
CA TYR A 109 19.62 5.21 0.43
C TYR A 109 18.34 5.30 -0.40
#